data_AF-C4PBM5-F1
#
_entry.id   AF-C4PBM5-F1
#
_cell.length_a   1.000
_cell.length_b   1.000
_cell.length_c   1.000
_cell.angle_alpha   90.00
_cell.angle_beta   90.00
_cell.angle_gamma   90.00
#
_symmetry.space_group_name_H-M   'P 1'
#
loop_
_entity.id
_entity.type
_entity.pdbx_description
1 polymer ?
#
loop_
_entity_poly.entity_id
_entity_poly.type
_entity_poly.pdbx_seq_one_letter_code
_entity_poly.pdbx_strand_id
1 'polypeptide(L)' 'RPVVAAIKEFFGTSQLSQFMDQNNPLSGLTRKRRLSALGPGGLSRERAGLEVRDVHPSHYGRM' A
#
# COMPACT_ATOMS: atom_id res chain seq x y z
N ARG A 1 -4.86 -23.20 -16.11
CA ARG A 1 -5.70 -21.98 -16.19
C ARG A 1 -4.89 -20.79 -15.64
N PRO A 2 -3.99 -20.20 -16.46
CA PRO A 2 -2.98 -19.25 -15.97
C PRO A 2 -3.60 -17.97 -15.40
N VAL A 3 -4.71 -17.49 -15.97
CA VAL A 3 -5.43 -16.31 -15.49
C VAL A 3 -5.90 -16.47 -14.04
N VAL A 4 -6.52 -17.60 -13.71
CA VAL A 4 -7.03 -17.87 -12.36
C VAL A 4 -5.88 -17.99 -11.36
N ALA A 5 -4.77 -18.61 -11.76
CA ALA A 5 -3.60 -18.76 -10.91
C ALA A 5 -2.98 -17.39 -10.55
N ALA A 6 -2.82 -16.51 -11.54
CA ALA A 6 -2.27 -15.17 -11.33
C ALA A 6 -3.13 -14.33 -10.37
N ILE A 7 -4.46 -14.40 -10.49
CA ILE A 7 -5.38 -13.70 -9.57
C ILE A 7 -5.26 -14.26 -8.15
N LYS A 8 -5.22 -15.59 -8.01
CA LYS A 8 -5.09 -16.25 -6.70
C LYS A 8 -3.79 -15.87 -6.01
N GLU A 9 -2.69 -15.87 -6.75
CA GLU A 9 -1.37 -15.48 -6.25
C GLU A 9 -1.38 -14.02 -5.76
N PHE A 10 -1.91 -13.10 -6.56
CA PHE A 10 -2.00 -11.70 -6.18
C PHE A 10 -2.73 -11.50 -4.84
N PHE A 11 -3.94 -12.04 -4.68
CA PHE A 11 -4.69 -11.85 -3.44
C PHE A 11 -4.13 -12.64 -2.25
N GLY A 12 -3.40 -13.73 -2.50
CA GLY A 12 -2.85 -14.60 -1.46
C GLY A 12 -1.53 -14.13 -0.87
N THR A 13 -0.63 -13.57 -1.68
CA THR A 13 0.76 -13.29 -1.24
C THR A 13 1.24 -11.86 -1.53
N SER A 14 0.49 -11.05 -2.26
CA SER A 14 0.92 -9.68 -2.57
C SER A 14 1.01 -8.82 -1.31
N GLN A 15 2.07 -8.03 -1.21
CA GLN A 15 2.24 -7.02 -0.15
C GLN A 15 1.10 -5.98 -0.12
N LEU A 16 0.43 -5.76 -1.26
CA LEU A 16 -0.70 -4.83 -1.36
C LEU A 16 -2.04 -5.50 -0.94
N SER A 17 -2.11 -6.83 -0.94
CA SER A 17 -3.24 -7.59 -0.42
C SER A 17 -3.05 -7.83 1.09
N GLN A 18 -3.44 -6.86 1.89
CA GLN A 18 -3.26 -6.88 3.35
C GLN A 18 -4.53 -7.31 4.07
N PHE A 19 -4.38 -7.82 5.31
CA PHE A 19 -5.34 -8.14 6.41
C PHE A 19 -6.78 -7.59 6.34
N MET A 20 -7.48 -7.29 7.42
CA MET A 20 -8.33 -6.11 7.50
C MET A 20 -8.12 -5.59 8.91
N ASP A 21 -7.63 -4.36 9.04
CA ASP A 21 -7.61 -3.75 10.37
C ASP A 21 -9.04 -3.34 10.68
N GLN A 22 -9.62 -3.99 11.69
CA GLN A 22 -11.00 -3.82 12.11
C GLN A 22 -11.09 -3.62 13.62
N ASN A 23 -10.04 -3.10 14.26
CA ASN A 23 -10.09 -2.77 15.68
C ASN A 23 -11.22 -1.77 16.01
N ASN A 24 -11.53 -0.87 15.08
CA ASN A 24 -12.69 0.02 15.15
C ASN A 24 -13.07 0.51 13.74
N PRO A 25 -14.25 1.15 13.56
CA PRO A 25 -14.68 1.64 12.25
C PRO A 25 -13.68 2.61 11.59
N LEU A 26 -12.99 3.43 12.39
CA LEU A 26 -12.00 4.39 11.90
C LEU A 26 -10.72 3.72 11.42
N SER A 27 -10.27 2.63 12.06
CA SER A 27 -9.10 1.87 11.61
C SER A 27 -9.35 1.24 10.24
N GLY A 28 -10.56 0.70 10.04
CA GLY A 28 -10.98 0.16 8.75
C GLY A 28 -11.07 1.23 7.65
N LEU A 29 -11.61 2.40 7.97
CA LEU A 29 -11.68 3.53 7.03
C LEU A 29 -10.28 4.02 6.64
N THR A 30 -9.41 4.22 7.63
CA THR A 30 -8.03 4.68 7.42
C THR A 30 -7.25 3.68 6.56
N ARG A 31 -7.41 2.37 6.80
CA ARG A 31 -6.70 1.36 6.03
C ARG A 31 -7.16 1.27 4.59
N LYS A 32 -8.46 1.45 4.32
CA LYS A 32 -9.01 1.51 2.95
C LYS A 32 -8.52 2.74 2.18
N ARG A 33 -8.19 3.84 2.87
CA ARG A 33 -7.73 5.10 2.27
C ARG A 33 -6.20 5.28 2.33
N ARG A 34 -5.46 4.28 2.81
CA ARG A 34 -4.00 4.35 2.98
C ARG A 34 -3.28 4.31 1.62
N LEU A 35 -2.29 5.18 1.45
CA LEU A 35 -1.38 5.18 0.31
C LEU A 35 -0.06 4.49 0.70
N SER A 36 0.47 3.61 -0.17
CA SER A 36 1.75 2.92 0.04
C SER A 36 2.64 3.10 -1.18
N ALA A 37 3.84 3.63 -0.96
CA ALA A 37 4.90 3.70 -1.98
C ALA A 37 5.73 2.40 -2.06
N LEU A 38 5.47 1.44 -1.17
CA LEU A 38 6.16 0.15 -1.10
C LEU A 38 5.36 -0.93 -1.84
N GLY A 39 6.05 -1.94 -2.35
CA GLY A 39 5.48 -3.08 -3.05
C GLY A 39 6.23 -3.42 -4.34
N PRO A 40 5.84 -4.49 -5.05
CA PRO A 40 6.37 -4.77 -6.38
C PRO A 40 6.18 -3.56 -7.32
N GLY A 41 7.26 -3.12 -7.95
CA GLY A 41 7.27 -1.91 -8.80
C GLY A 41 7.37 -0.57 -8.05
N GLY A 42 7.35 -0.58 -6.71
CA GLY A 42 7.57 0.59 -5.86
C GLY A 42 8.98 0.66 -5.27
N LEU A 43 9.11 1.44 -4.20
CA LEU A 43 10.37 1.56 -3.46
C LEU A 43 10.58 0.37 -2.52
N SER A 44 11.83 -0.07 -2.34
CA SER A 44 12.21 -0.92 -1.22
C SER A 44 12.46 -0.06 0.02
N ARG A 45 12.29 -0.63 1.22
CA ARG A 45 12.51 0.10 2.48
C ARG A 45 13.94 0.65 2.61
N GLU A 46 14.91 -0.11 2.12
CA GLU A 46 16.34 0.25 2.14
C GLU A 46 16.68 1.37 1.15
N ARG A 47 15.95 1.47 0.03
CA ARG A 47 16.16 2.49 -1.00
C ARG A 47 15.31 3.75 -0.81
N ALA A 48 14.41 3.75 0.18
CA ALA A 48 13.60 4.92 0.50
C ALA A 48 14.44 5.91 1.34
N GLY A 49 15.13 6.82 0.66
CA GLY A 49 15.88 7.94 1.24
C GLY A 49 15.01 8.95 1.99
N LEU A 50 15.63 10.01 2.53
CA LEU A 50 14.90 11.04 3.28
C LEU A 50 14.03 11.91 2.36
N GLU A 51 14.51 12.27 1.16
CA GLU A 51 13.76 13.18 0.27
C GLU A 51 12.37 12.65 -0.15
N VAL A 52 12.22 11.32 -0.26
CA VAL A 52 10.96 10.66 -0.63
C VAL A 52 10.03 10.43 0.57
N ARG A 53 10.51 10.65 1.80
CA ARG A 53 9.74 10.54 3.04
C ARG A 53 9.21 11.89 3.53
N ASP A 54 9.90 12.96 3.17
CA ASP A 54 9.53 14.32 3.55
C ASP A 54 8.25 14.80 2.86
N VAL A 55 7.61 15.81 3.46
CA VAL A 55 6.38 16.39 2.92
C VAL A 55 6.73 17.36 1.80
N HIS A 56 6.25 17.07 0.59
CA HIS A 56 6.38 17.96 -0.55
C HIS A 56 5.17 18.93 -0.62
N PRO A 57 5.34 20.22 -1.00
CA PRO A 57 4.24 21.18 -1.08
C PRO A 57 3.06 20.75 -1.97
N SER A 58 3.31 19.94 -2.99
CA SER A 58 2.26 19.38 -3.84
C SER A 58 1.33 18.41 -3.12
N HIS A 59 1.62 17.99 -1.89
CA HIS A 59 0.75 17.12 -1.10
C HIS A 59 -0.51 17.86 -0.62
N TYR A 60 -0.48 19.19 -0.60
CA TYR A 60 -1.59 20.03 -0.12
C TYR A 60 -2.91 19.66 -0.81
N GLY A 61 -3.87 19.17 -0.01
CA GLY A 61 -5.20 18.77 -0.46
C GLY A 61 -5.30 17.43 -1.19
N ARG A 62 -4.24 16.62 -1.23
CA ARG A 62 -4.19 15.34 -2.00
C ARG A 62 -3.91 14.12 -1.12
N MET A 63 -2.90 14.21 -0.25
CA MET A 63 -2.47 13.12 0.65
C MET A 63 -2.78 13.44 2.10
#